data_AF-A0A0A9GGK4-F1
#
_entry.id   AF-A0A0A9GGK4-F1
#
_cell.length_a   1.000
_cell.length_b   1.000
_cell.length_c   1.000
_cell.angle_alpha   90.00
_cell.angle_beta   90.00
_cell.angle_gamma   90.00
#
_symmetry.space_group_name_H-M   'P 1'
#
loop_
_entity.id
_entity.type
_entity.pdbx_description
1 polymer ?
#
loop_
_entity_poly.entity_id
_entity_poly.type
_entity_poly.pdbx_seq_one_letter_code
_entity_poly.pdbx_strand_id
1 'polypeptide(L)'
;MQFTLLLEQVLCDKDRTPKKAQVMGHLERRILEVNRKRIKVVKPGSKTSFPTTEVRGTYAPPFHVELYRNDQHRFKIVVDGENEADLMVQTRHMRDVIILVIRGLAQKFNSTSLNTLLKIES
;
A
#
# COMPACT_ATOMS: atom_id res chain seq x y z
N MET A 1 -12.77 -6.59 -14.83
CA MET A 1 -12.93 -6.85 -13.39
C MET A 1 -12.01 -5.91 -12.61
N GLN A 2 -12.60 -4.88 -12.00
CA GLN A 2 -11.93 -3.95 -11.11
C GLN A 2 -12.17 -4.47 -9.69
N PHE A 3 -11.17 -5.11 -9.09
CA PHE A 3 -11.24 -5.45 -7.68
C PHE A 3 -10.89 -4.19 -6.89
N THR A 4 -11.87 -3.34 -6.61
CA THR A 4 -11.69 -2.34 -5.56
C THR A 4 -11.68 -3.11 -4.25
N LEU A 5 -10.51 -3.48 -3.75
CA LEU A 5 -10.38 -3.80 -2.33
C LEU A 5 -10.59 -2.49 -1.58
N LEU A 6 -11.85 -2.16 -1.28
CA LEU A 6 -12.20 -1.22 -0.23
C LEU A 6 -11.77 -1.89 1.08
N LEU A 7 -10.48 -1.85 1.37
CA LEU A 7 -10.01 -2.05 2.73
C LEU A 7 -10.48 -0.84 3.49
N GLU A 8 -11.66 -0.99 4.08
CA GLU A 8 -12.39 0.10 4.69
C GLU A 8 -11.56 0.80 5.77
N GLN A 9 -10.54 0.19 6.34
CA GLN A 9 -9.72 0.84 7.36
C GLN A 9 -8.26 0.45 7.17
N VAL A 10 -7.52 1.36 6.55
CA VAL A 10 -6.07 1.41 6.70
C VAL A 10 -5.72 2.65 7.48
N LEU A 11 -4.81 2.49 8.43
CA LEU A 11 -4.58 3.42 9.52
C LEU A 11 -3.17 4.02 9.35
N CYS A 12 -3.08 5.33 9.13
CA CYS A 12 -1.82 6.03 8.82
C CYS A 12 -1.31 6.77 10.07
N ASP A 13 -0.08 6.47 10.49
CA ASP A 13 0.58 7.03 11.66
C ASP A 13 1.32 8.33 11.26
N LYS A 14 0.89 9.48 11.81
CA LYS A 14 1.55 10.77 11.59
C LYS A 14 2.59 11.14 12.65
N ASP A 15 2.69 10.40 13.75
CA ASP A 15 3.53 10.80 14.89
C ASP A 15 4.34 9.64 15.47
N ARG A 16 5.64 9.66 15.17
CA ARG A 16 6.64 8.69 15.62
C ARG A 16 6.79 8.69 17.14
N THR A 17 5.97 7.95 17.87
CA THR A 17 6.29 7.50 19.25
C THR A 17 5.83 6.06 19.52
N PRO A 18 6.71 5.18 20.05
CA PRO A 18 6.37 3.79 20.30
C PRO A 18 5.79 3.63 21.71
N LYS A 19 4.46 3.64 21.86
CA LYS A 19 3.82 3.18 23.10
C LYS A 19 2.68 2.20 22.82
N LYS A 20 2.71 1.13 23.62
CA LYS A 20 1.90 -0.08 23.54
C LYS A 20 0.39 0.21 23.59
N ALA A 21 -0.34 -0.48 22.71
CA ALA A 21 -1.77 -0.79 22.73
C ALA A 21 -2.65 0.06 23.68
N GLN A 22 -3.31 1.08 23.10
CA GLN A 22 -4.68 1.55 23.40
C GLN A 22 -4.84 3.04 23.01
N VAL A 23 -4.69 3.41 21.73
CA VAL A 23 -5.28 4.66 21.21
C VAL A 23 -5.61 4.47 19.73
N MET A 24 -6.80 3.95 19.43
CA MET A 24 -7.42 4.08 18.09
C MET A 24 -7.88 5.53 17.83
N GLY A 25 -7.52 6.48 18.71
CA GLY A 25 -7.95 7.88 18.70
C GLY A 25 -7.06 8.84 17.89
N HIS A 26 -5.89 8.41 17.41
CA HIS A 26 -5.00 9.24 16.56
C HIS A 26 -4.56 8.48 15.30
N LEU A 27 -5.50 7.77 14.69
CA LEU A 27 -5.17 6.97 13.53
C LEU A 27 -6.24 7.22 12.49
N GLU A 28 -5.83 7.94 11.43
CA GLU A 28 -6.77 8.39 10.44
C GLU A 28 -7.07 7.28 9.43
N ARG A 29 -8.36 7.09 9.16
CA ARG A 29 -8.84 6.17 8.11
C ARG A 29 -8.28 6.60 6.75
N ARG A 30 -7.78 5.63 5.99
CA ARG A 30 -7.41 5.71 4.58
C ARG A 30 -8.09 4.61 3.78
N ILE A 31 -8.32 4.90 2.51
CA ILE A 31 -8.80 3.94 1.51
C ILE A 31 -7.59 3.52 0.67
N LEU A 32 -7.31 2.22 0.62
CA LEU A 32 -6.27 1.65 -0.23
C LEU A 32 -6.92 1.13 -1.53
N GLU A 33 -6.83 1.88 -2.61
CA GLU A 33 -7.33 1.45 -3.92
C GLU A 33 -6.25 0.65 -4.65
N VAL A 34 -6.51 -0.65 -4.87
CA VAL A 34 -5.62 -1.53 -5.64
C VAL A 34 -6.32 -1.91 -6.93
N ASN A 35 -5.65 -1.78 -8.07
CA ASN A 35 -6.09 -2.39 -9.32
C ASN A 35 -4.90 -2.97 -10.08
N ARG A 36 -5.14 -3.62 -11.22
CA ARG A 36 -4.08 -4.29 -11.97
C ARG A 36 -2.95 -3.37 -12.47
N LYS A 37 -3.21 -2.07 -12.67
CA LYS A 37 -2.25 -1.11 -13.24
C LYS A 37 -1.67 -0.16 -12.19
N ARG A 38 -2.43 0.17 -11.15
CA ARG A 38 -2.11 1.24 -10.20
C ARG A 38 -2.58 0.90 -8.80
N ILE A 39 -1.91 1.55 -7.85
CA ILE A 39 -2.25 1.59 -6.44
C ILE A 39 -2.43 3.03 -6.00
N LYS A 40 -3.34 3.29 -5.07
CA LYS A 40 -3.52 4.60 -4.45
C LYS A 40 -3.85 4.48 -2.98
N VAL A 41 -3.37 5.45 -2.19
CA VAL A 41 -3.81 5.69 -0.82
C VAL A 41 -4.57 7.00 -0.81
N VAL A 42 -5.82 6.96 -0.36
CA VAL A 42 -6.74 8.10 -0.40
C VAL A 42 -7.19 8.44 1.02
N LYS A 43 -6.98 9.70 1.41
CA LYS A 43 -7.65 10.31 2.55
C LYS A 43 -9.12 10.51 2.18
N PRO A 44 -10.06 9.84 2.87
CA PRO A 44 -11.47 10.02 2.58
C PRO A 44 -11.89 11.46 2.87
N GLY A 45 -12.80 11.97 2.05
CA GLY A 45 -13.44 13.25 2.31
C GLY A 45 -14.30 13.19 3.56
N SER A 46 -14.57 14.35 4.13
CA SER A 46 -15.54 14.53 5.22
C SER A 46 -16.76 15.30 4.70
N LYS A 47 -17.70 15.64 5.58
CA LYS A 47 -18.84 16.52 5.21
C LYS A 47 -18.39 17.87 4.63
N THR A 48 -17.16 18.30 4.93
CA THR A 48 -16.63 19.62 4.53
C THR A 48 -15.36 19.54 3.66
N SER A 49 -14.93 18.34 3.24
CA SER A 49 -13.69 18.18 2.46
C SER A 49 -13.81 17.10 1.40
N PHE A 50 -13.26 17.35 0.22
CA PHE A 50 -13.14 16.33 -0.83
C PHE A 50 -12.10 15.27 -0.45
N PRO A 51 -12.22 14.04 -0.98
CA PRO A 51 -11.18 13.03 -0.85
C PRO A 51 -9.87 13.49 -1.50
N THR A 52 -8.75 13.21 -0.84
CA THR A 52 -7.41 13.59 -1.32
C THR A 52 -6.56 12.35 -1.51
N THR A 53 -5.92 12.21 -2.68
CA THR A 53 -4.95 11.14 -2.90
C THR A 53 -3.62 11.52 -2.27
N GLU A 54 -3.14 10.72 -1.33
CA GLU A 54 -1.85 10.93 -0.65
C GLU A 54 -0.73 10.25 -1.43
N VAL A 55 -0.98 9.01 -1.89
CA VAL A 55 -0.02 8.24 -2.67
C VAL A 55 -0.70 7.70 -3.92
N ARG A 56 0.01 7.73 -5.04
CA ARG A 56 -0.42 7.11 -6.31
C ARG A 56 0.79 6.58 -7.06
N GLY A 57 0.76 5.29 -7.39
CA GLY A 57 1.86 4.62 -8.07
C GLY A 57 1.43 3.59 -9.10
N THR A 58 2.41 3.15 -9.90
CA THR A 58 2.34 1.88 -10.64
C THR A 58 3.22 0.87 -9.93
N TYR A 59 3.15 -0.40 -10.31
CA TYR A 59 3.96 -1.45 -9.69
C TYR A 59 5.34 -1.63 -10.35
N ALA A 60 5.76 -0.71 -11.21
CA ALA A 60 7.09 -0.73 -11.82
C ALA A 60 8.17 -0.33 -10.80
N PRO A 61 9.39 -0.89 -10.88
CA PRO A 61 10.51 -0.44 -10.06
C PRO A 61 10.65 1.09 -10.10
N PRO A 62 10.96 1.74 -8.95
CA PRO A 62 11.44 1.17 -7.70
C PRO A 62 10.35 0.71 -6.70
N PHE A 63 9.10 0.55 -7.14
CA PHE A 63 7.97 0.16 -6.29
C PHE A 63 8.24 -1.09 -5.44
N HIS A 64 7.99 -1.01 -4.13
CA HIS A 64 8.03 -2.15 -3.22
C HIS A 64 7.14 -1.96 -1.99
N VAL A 65 7.01 -3.03 -1.20
CA VAL A 65 6.29 -3.01 0.08
C VAL A 65 7.16 -3.54 1.21
N GLU A 66 7.25 -2.76 2.29
CA GLU A 66 8.06 -3.08 3.45
C GLU A 66 7.20 -3.60 4.61
N LEU A 67 7.79 -4.49 5.41
CA LEU A 67 7.18 -5.08 6.59
C LEU A 67 7.89 -4.59 7.84
N TYR A 68 7.12 -4.17 8.84
CA TYR A 68 7.65 -3.83 10.14
C TYR A 68 7.86 -5.10 10.98
N ARG A 69 9.11 -5.38 11.38
CA ARG A 69 9.42 -6.57 12.21
C ARG A 69 8.85 -6.47 13.62
N ASN A 70 8.71 -5.25 14.13
CA ASN A 70 8.21 -4.93 15.46
C ASN A 70 6.69 -4.75 15.52
N ASP A 71 5.99 -4.70 14.38
CA ASP A 71 4.54 -4.55 14.33
C ASP A 71 3.92 -5.41 13.23
N GLN A 72 3.15 -6.42 13.65
CA GLN A 72 2.56 -7.39 12.76
C GLN A 72 1.34 -6.88 11.97
N HIS A 73 0.86 -5.68 12.29
CA HIS A 73 -0.32 -5.05 11.66
C HIS A 73 0.07 -3.98 10.65
N ARG A 74 1.33 -3.51 10.71
CA ARG A 74 1.85 -2.42 9.89
C ARG A 74 2.60 -2.93 8.67
N PHE A 75 2.50 -2.15 7.60
CA PHE A 75 3.30 -2.27 6.39
C PHE A 75 3.44 -0.90 5.74
N LYS A 76 4.44 -0.73 4.89
CA LYS A 76 4.65 0.50 4.12
C LYS A 76 4.56 0.20 2.64
N ILE A 77 3.89 1.08 1.89
CA ILE A 77 3.94 1.09 0.43
C ILE A 77 4.91 2.18 0.01
N VAL A 78 5.91 1.82 -0.79
CA VAL A 78 6.90 2.74 -1.34
C VAL A 78 6.72 2.76 -2.86
N VAL A 79 6.26 3.87 -3.42
CA VAL A 79 6.14 4.06 -4.87
C VAL A 79 7.49 4.48 -5.46
N ASP A 80 8.12 5.45 -4.80
CA ASP A 80 9.47 5.95 -5.05
C ASP A 80 10.03 6.52 -3.74
N GLY A 81 11.21 7.16 -3.76
CA GLY A 81 11.88 7.67 -2.57
C GLY A 81 11.18 8.81 -1.83
N GLU A 82 10.20 9.48 -2.45
CA GLU A 82 9.46 10.61 -1.85
C GLU A 82 7.96 10.31 -1.68
N ASN A 83 7.45 9.26 -2.33
CA ASN A 83 6.04 8.90 -2.39
C ASN A 83 5.81 7.56 -1.69
N GLU A 84 5.65 7.62 -0.36
CA GLU A 84 5.43 6.46 0.51
C GLU A 84 4.23 6.64 1.43
N ALA A 85 3.61 5.53 1.85
CA ALA A 85 2.52 5.51 2.81
C ALA A 85 2.69 4.40 3.83
N ASP A 86 2.66 4.79 5.11
CA ASP A 86 2.57 3.89 6.25
C ASP A 86 1.11 3.49 6.52
N LEU A 87 0.89 2.18 6.62
CA LEU A 87 -0.43 1.59 6.63
C LEU A 87 -0.54 0.52 7.72
N MET A 88 -1.59 0.60 8.53
CA MET A 88 -1.92 -0.40 9.54
C MET A 88 -3.29 -1.02 9.27
N VAL A 89 -3.44 -2.32 9.50
CA VAL A 89 -4.71 -3.05 9.33
C VAL A 89 -5.05 -3.89 10.57
N GLN A 90 -6.31 -4.26 10.70
CA GLN A 90 -6.84 -4.86 11.95
C GLN A 90 -6.17 -6.17 12.36
N THR A 91 -5.70 -6.98 11.41
CA THR A 91 -5.07 -8.28 11.71
C THR A 91 -3.85 -8.51 10.84
N ARG A 92 -2.88 -9.28 11.37
CA ARG A 92 -1.74 -9.78 10.61
C ARG A 92 -2.17 -10.50 9.33
N HIS A 93 -3.25 -11.29 9.41
CA HIS A 93 -3.76 -12.01 8.25
C HIS A 93 -4.16 -11.07 7.11
N MET A 94 -4.91 -9.99 7.42
CA MET A 94 -5.26 -8.98 6.43
C MET A 94 -4.01 -8.34 5.83
N ARG A 95 -3.02 -7.98 6.65
CA ARG A 95 -1.75 -7.42 6.18
C ARG A 95 -1.08 -8.37 5.17
N ASP A 96 -0.97 -9.65 5.53
CA ASP A 96 -0.28 -10.65 4.72
C ASP A 96 -1.01 -10.90 3.39
N VAL A 97 -2.35 -10.93 3.38
CA VAL A 97 -3.17 -11.04 2.16
C VAL A 97 -2.98 -9.83 1.25
N ILE A 98 -3.04 -8.61 1.80
CA ILE A 98 -2.84 -7.36 1.03
C ILE A 98 -1.47 -7.35 0.37
N ILE A 99 -0.43 -7.67 1.12
CA ILE A 99 0.94 -7.69 0.63
C ILE A 99 1.10 -8.74 -0.46
N LEU A 100 0.50 -9.93 -0.30
CA LEU A 100 0.53 -10.97 -1.31
C LEU A 100 -0.11 -10.50 -2.62
N VAL A 101 -1.27 -9.84 -2.54
CA VAL A 101 -1.96 -9.27 -3.72
C VAL A 101 -1.08 -8.22 -4.41
N ILE A 102 -0.53 -7.26 -3.65
CA ILE A 102 0.31 -6.18 -4.20
C ILE A 102 1.58 -6.75 -4.85
N ARG A 103 2.29 -7.67 -4.17
CA ARG A 103 3.49 -8.32 -4.72
C ARG A 103 3.18 -9.13 -5.97
N GLY A 104 2.06 -9.85 -6.01
CA GLY A 104 1.61 -10.57 -7.20
C GLY A 104 1.29 -9.64 -8.38
N LEU A 105 0.78 -8.43 -8.12
CA LEU A 105 0.58 -7.41 -9.16
C LEU A 105 1.91 -6.82 -9.66
N ALA A 106 2.87 -6.61 -8.75
CA ALA A 106 4.21 -6.09 -9.08
C ALA A 106 5.08 -7.10 -9.84
N GLN A 107 4.93 -8.41 -9.57
CA GLN A 107 5.67 -9.45 -10.28
C GLN A 107 5.57 -9.32 -11.81
N LYS A 108 4.42 -8.90 -12.34
CA LYS A 108 4.25 -8.72 -13.80
C LYS A 108 5.25 -7.71 -14.40
N PHE A 109 5.63 -6.69 -13.66
CA PHE A 109 6.59 -5.70 -14.15
C PHE A 109 8.02 -6.25 -14.11
N ASN A 110 8.35 -7.05 -13.08
CA ASN A 110 9.63 -7.77 -13.00
C ASN A 110 9.74 -8.90 -14.04
N SER A 111 8.63 -9.55 -14.39
CA SER A 111 8.60 -10.55 -15.46
C SER A 111 8.62 -9.91 -16.84
N THR A 112 8.02 -8.72 -17.03
CA THR A 112 8.01 -8.05 -18.35
C THR A 112 9.40 -7.56 -18.72
N SER A 113 10.18 -7.01 -17.77
CA SER A 113 11.58 -6.63 -18.03
C SER A 113 12.43 -7.86 -18.40
N LEU A 114 12.30 -8.97 -17.66
CA LEU A 114 13.02 -10.20 -17.96
C LEU A 114 12.62 -10.81 -19.32
N ASN A 115 11.33 -10.87 -19.65
CA ASN A 115 10.87 -11.37 -20.96
C ASN A 115 11.24 -10.45 -22.12
N THR A 116 11.38 -9.14 -21.88
CA THR A 116 11.87 -8.19 -22.90
C THR A 116 13.38 -8.35 -23.08
N LEU A 117 14.14 -8.55 -21.99
CA LEU A 117 15.56 -8.88 -22.02
C LEU A 117 15.84 -10.21 -22.75
N LEU A 118 15.08 -11.26 -22.45
CA LEU A 118 15.22 -12.58 -23.08
C LEU A 118 14.79 -12.61 -24.56
N LYS A 119 14.01 -11.62 -25.02
CA LYS A 119 13.64 -11.48 -26.44
C LYS A 119 14.70 -10.80 -27.30
N ILE A 120 15.76 -10.27 -26.71
CA ILE A 120 16.86 -9.63 -27.44
C ILE A 120 17.90 -10.68 -27.89
N GLU A 121 17.83 -11.92 -27.39
CA GLU A 121 18.70 -13.05 -27.80
C GLU A 121 17.94 -14.13 -28.60
N SER A 122 17.22 -13.74 -29.66
CA SER A 122 16.74 -14.70 -30.67
C SER A 122 16.91 -14.16 -32.07
#